data_AF-A0A7V4W5N9-F1
#
_entry.id   AF-A0A7V4W5N9-F1
#
_cell.length_a   1.000
_cell.length_b   1.000
_cell.length_c   1.000
_cell.angle_alpha   90.00
_cell.angle_beta   90.00
_cell.angle_gamma   90.00
#
_symmetry.space_group_name_H-M   'P 1'
#
loop_
_entity.id
_entity.type
_entity.pdbx_description
1 polymer ?
#
loop_
_entity_poly.entity_id
_entity_poly.type
_entity_poly.pdbx_seq_one_letter_code
_entity_poly.pdbx_strand_id
1 'polypeptide(L)'
;MKDRRSPWILLGALALAAGLAGCSLAKDAARTRVENVLSGLSKDDQSIEYQTAICQWFDGTYAMNQGDLEVALGEFEAWLGQKSLKAPIGSWSVGKVTALPDAAAPTALVEITVEGRPLTVWVRKDQPMQWR
;
A
#
# COMPACT_ATOMS: atom_id res chain seq x y z
N MET A 1 6.23 -36.44 64.28
CA MET A 1 5.08 -35.51 64.48
C MET A 1 5.35 -34.26 63.65
N LYS A 2 4.40 -33.80 62.81
CA LYS A 2 4.37 -32.49 62.08
C LYS A 2 5.66 -32.10 61.31
N ASP A 3 5.67 -31.58 60.09
CA ASP A 3 4.61 -31.13 59.17
C ASP A 3 5.23 -31.12 57.76
N ARG A 4 4.53 -30.96 56.63
CA ARG A 4 3.10 -30.65 56.42
C ARG A 4 2.55 -31.59 55.33
N ARG A 5 1.88 -31.06 54.29
CA ARG A 5 1.49 -31.70 53.02
C ARG A 5 1.52 -30.63 51.93
N SER A 6 1.83 -31.00 50.70
CA SER A 6 1.58 -30.15 49.53
C SER A 6 0.07 -29.97 49.30
N PRO A 7 -0.34 -28.84 48.73
CA PRO A 7 -1.49 -28.82 47.83
C PRO A 7 -1.10 -28.28 46.44
N TRP A 8 -1.47 -29.03 45.41
CA TRP A 8 -1.52 -28.53 44.03
C TRP A 8 -2.74 -27.63 43.85
N ILE A 9 -2.54 -26.38 43.43
CA ILE A 9 -3.56 -25.50 42.83
C ILE A 9 -2.81 -24.71 41.74
N LEU A 10 -2.86 -25.08 40.46
CA LEU A 10 -3.90 -24.81 39.46
C LEU A 10 -4.14 -23.33 39.12
N LEU A 11 -4.29 -23.09 37.81
CA LEU A 11 -4.87 -21.91 37.15
C LEU A 11 -4.09 -20.59 37.26
N GLY A 12 -3.43 -20.26 36.15
CA GLY A 12 -2.74 -18.98 35.93
C GLY A 12 -2.39 -18.75 34.45
N ALA A 13 -3.22 -19.25 33.52
CA ALA A 13 -3.04 -19.01 32.10
C ALA A 13 -3.39 -17.55 31.76
N LEU A 14 -2.46 -16.64 32.02
CA LEU A 14 -2.58 -15.28 31.52
C LEU A 14 -2.19 -15.26 30.04
N ALA A 15 -3.18 -15.50 29.19
CA ALA A 15 -3.09 -15.12 27.79
C ALA A 15 -2.91 -13.60 27.73
N LEU A 16 -1.66 -13.13 27.58
CA LEU A 16 -1.44 -11.78 27.10
C LEU A 16 -2.01 -11.73 25.69
N ALA A 17 -3.17 -11.06 25.59
CA ALA A 17 -3.88 -10.87 24.36
C ALA A 17 -2.91 -10.38 23.28
N ALA A 18 -3.01 -10.97 22.09
CA ALA A 18 -2.33 -10.45 20.93
C ALA A 18 -2.67 -8.97 20.81
N GLY A 19 -1.63 -8.13 20.84
CA GLY A 19 -1.74 -6.72 20.48
C GLY A 19 -2.08 -6.62 19.00
N LEU A 20 -3.34 -6.87 18.66
CA LEU A 20 -3.98 -6.48 17.40
C LEU A 20 -4.16 -4.96 17.40
N ALA A 21 -3.06 -4.24 17.59
CA ALA A 21 -2.91 -2.90 17.03
C ALA A 21 -2.97 -3.11 15.52
N GLY A 22 -4.17 -3.00 14.96
CA GLY A 22 -4.44 -3.25 13.55
C GLY A 22 -3.40 -2.50 12.72
N CYS A 23 -2.54 -3.26 12.03
CA CYS A 23 -1.40 -2.73 11.30
C CYS A 23 -1.91 -1.92 10.11
N SER A 24 -2.45 -0.72 10.31
CA SER A 24 -2.79 0.17 9.21
C SER A 24 -1.52 0.69 8.55
N LEU A 25 -1.50 0.83 7.22
CA LEU A 25 -0.34 1.44 6.57
C LEU A 25 -0.19 2.88 7.07
N ALA A 26 1.04 3.27 7.45
CA ALA A 26 1.34 4.62 7.90
C ALA A 26 0.90 5.63 6.82
N LYS A 27 0.16 6.68 7.22
CA LYS A 27 -0.45 7.63 6.28
C LYS A 27 0.58 8.28 5.37
N ASP A 28 1.75 8.59 5.90
CA ASP A 28 2.83 9.23 5.15
C ASP A 28 3.44 8.25 4.13
N ALA A 29 3.64 6.99 4.48
CA ALA A 29 4.09 5.95 3.54
C ALA A 29 3.07 5.74 2.40
N ALA A 30 1.77 5.77 2.72
CA ALA A 30 0.72 5.69 1.70
C ALA A 30 0.70 6.93 0.79
N ARG A 31 0.85 8.13 1.35
CA ARG A 31 0.99 9.39 0.62
C ARG A 31 2.18 9.36 -0.33
N THR A 32 3.39 9.13 0.21
CA THR A 32 4.64 9.13 -0.57
C THR A 32 4.60 8.13 -1.71
N ARG A 33 4.06 6.93 -1.49
CA ARG A 33 3.91 5.93 -2.55
C ARG A 33 3.00 6.40 -3.70
N VAL A 34 1.88 7.06 -3.38
CA VAL A 34 0.98 7.65 -4.40
C VAL A 34 1.61 8.85 -5.10
N GLU A 35 2.30 9.71 -4.36
CA GLU A 35 3.03 10.87 -4.90
C GLU A 35 4.17 10.42 -5.84
N ASN A 36 4.89 9.35 -5.52
CA ASN A 36 5.90 8.75 -6.40
C ASN A 36 5.28 8.25 -7.72
N VAL A 37 4.15 7.55 -7.67
CA VAL A 37 3.48 7.05 -8.88
C VAL A 37 2.91 8.18 -9.73
N LEU A 38 2.27 9.19 -9.12
CA LEU A 38 1.78 10.36 -9.85
C LEU A 38 2.91 11.22 -10.43
N SER A 39 4.03 11.33 -9.71
CA SER A 39 5.24 12.01 -10.21
C SER A 39 5.82 11.29 -11.42
N GLY A 40 6.01 9.97 -11.36
CA GLY A 40 6.50 9.19 -12.51
C GLY A 40 5.52 9.18 -13.69
N LEU A 41 4.21 9.12 -13.44
CA LEU A 41 3.19 9.29 -14.48
C LEU A 41 3.21 10.67 -15.16
N SER A 42 3.81 11.69 -14.54
CA SER A 42 4.00 13.02 -15.15
C SER A 42 5.29 13.14 -16.00
N LYS A 43 6.06 12.05 -16.12
CA LYS A 43 7.25 11.93 -16.97
C LYS A 43 6.95 11.14 -18.24
N ASP A 44 7.92 11.13 -19.14
CA ASP A 44 7.94 10.24 -20.30
C ASP A 44 8.07 8.77 -19.88
N ASP A 45 7.57 7.88 -20.73
CA ASP A 45 7.53 6.43 -20.54
C ASP A 45 8.92 5.77 -20.53
N GLN A 46 9.96 6.47 -21.01
CA GLN A 46 11.36 6.01 -21.01
C GLN A 46 12.11 6.41 -19.73
N SER A 47 11.54 7.29 -18.89
CA SER A 47 12.18 7.78 -17.67
C SER A 47 12.31 6.72 -16.57
N ILE A 48 13.35 6.87 -15.74
CA ILE A 48 13.56 6.02 -14.56
C ILE A 48 12.44 6.25 -13.54
N GLU A 49 11.89 7.46 -13.49
CA GLU A 49 10.74 7.80 -12.64
C GLU A 49 9.46 7.08 -13.07
N TYR A 50 9.21 6.90 -14.38
CA TYR A 50 8.07 6.10 -14.87
C TYR A 50 8.23 4.61 -14.53
N GLN A 51 9.44 4.06 -14.69
CA GLN A 51 9.75 2.69 -14.24
C GLN A 51 9.59 2.55 -12.71
N THR A 52 10.05 3.53 -11.95
CA THR A 52 9.87 3.59 -10.50
C THR A 52 8.38 3.67 -10.13
N ALA A 53 7.57 4.39 -10.90
CA ALA A 53 6.12 4.43 -10.72
C ALA A 53 5.46 3.07 -10.98
N ILE A 54 5.92 2.28 -11.96
CA ILE A 54 5.44 0.91 -12.18
C ILE A 54 5.76 0.02 -10.98
N CYS A 55 7.02 0.02 -10.51
CA CYS A 55 7.42 -0.79 -9.35
C CYS A 55 6.63 -0.39 -8.10
N GLN A 56 6.57 0.92 -7.82
CA GLN A 56 5.80 1.47 -6.72
C GLN A 56 4.29 1.24 -6.89
N TRP A 57 3.76 1.13 -8.10
CA TRP A 57 2.36 0.78 -8.32
C TRP A 57 2.10 -0.69 -8.02
N PHE A 58 2.90 -1.62 -8.56
CA PHE A 58 2.62 -3.05 -8.59
C PHE A 58 2.92 -3.81 -7.28
N ASP A 59 3.99 -3.50 -6.53
CA ASP A 59 4.18 -4.09 -5.19
C ASP A 59 4.53 -3.06 -4.10
N GLY A 60 5.06 -1.90 -4.48
CA GLY A 60 5.51 -0.87 -3.53
C GLY A 60 6.98 -0.97 -3.15
N THR A 61 7.71 -1.90 -3.75
CA THR A 61 9.17 -1.93 -3.80
C THR A 61 9.65 -1.12 -5.01
N TYR A 62 10.95 -0.85 -5.09
CA TYR A 62 11.60 -0.26 -6.27
C TYR A 62 12.47 -1.28 -7.02
N ALA A 63 12.55 -2.52 -6.50
CA ALA A 63 13.59 -3.48 -6.81
C ALA A 63 13.00 -4.80 -7.32
N MET A 64 12.27 -4.70 -8.44
CA MET A 64 11.83 -5.85 -9.22
C MET A 64 12.99 -6.41 -10.04
N ASN A 65 12.94 -7.71 -10.35
CA ASN A 65 13.75 -8.25 -11.44
C ASN A 65 13.13 -7.89 -12.80
N GLN A 66 13.85 -8.11 -13.89
CA GLN A 66 13.39 -7.73 -15.23
C GLN A 66 12.07 -8.40 -15.63
N GLY A 67 11.87 -9.69 -15.34
CA GLY A 67 10.65 -10.41 -15.71
C GLY A 67 9.42 -9.90 -14.95
N ASP A 68 9.57 -9.62 -13.66
CA ASP A 68 8.51 -9.04 -12.83
C ASP A 68 8.15 -7.62 -13.32
N LEU A 69 9.15 -6.82 -13.72
CA LEU A 69 8.94 -5.49 -14.28
C LEU A 69 8.22 -5.51 -15.64
N GLU A 70 8.56 -6.47 -16.52
CA GLU A 70 7.89 -6.64 -17.82
C GLU A 70 6.40 -7.00 -17.64
N VAL A 71 6.07 -7.87 -16.67
CA VAL A 71 4.69 -8.18 -16.31
C VAL A 71 3.98 -6.97 -15.71
N ALA A 72 4.61 -6.29 -14.75
CA ALA A 72 4.05 -5.10 -14.09
C ALA A 72 3.79 -3.95 -15.08
N LEU A 73 4.67 -3.74 -16.07
CA LEU A 73 4.50 -2.76 -17.15
C LEU A 73 3.25 -3.08 -17.99
N GLY A 74 3.09 -4.33 -18.44
CA GLY A 74 1.93 -4.74 -19.23
C GLY A 74 0.60 -4.57 -18.49
N GLU A 75 0.56 -4.89 -17.19
CA GLU A 75 -0.63 -4.63 -16.35
C GLU A 75 -0.88 -3.13 -16.13
N PHE A 76 0.18 -2.33 -15.97
CA PHE A 76 0.09 -0.88 -15.77
C PHE A 76 -0.42 -0.14 -17.02
N GLU A 77 0.05 -0.51 -18.21
CA GLU A 77 -0.43 0.03 -19.48
C GLU A 77 -1.91 -0.31 -19.72
N ALA A 78 -2.29 -1.57 -19.47
CA ALA A 78 -3.68 -2.01 -19.55
C ALA A 78 -4.57 -1.23 -18.57
N TRP A 79 -4.08 -0.98 -17.34
CA TRP A 79 -4.77 -0.18 -16.33
C TRP A 79 -4.92 1.30 -16.73
N LEU A 80 -3.87 1.93 -17.27
CA LEU A 80 -3.92 3.30 -17.80
C LEU A 80 -4.99 3.43 -18.90
N GLY A 81 -5.02 2.48 -19.82
CA GLY A 81 -6.04 2.39 -20.86
C GLY A 81 -7.46 2.29 -20.29
N GLN A 82 -7.69 1.41 -19.31
CA GLN A 82 -8.99 1.25 -18.65
C GLN A 82 -9.47 2.53 -17.92
N LYS A 83 -8.55 3.31 -17.36
CA LYS A 83 -8.87 4.58 -16.68
C LYS A 83 -8.91 5.79 -17.62
N SER A 84 -8.66 5.61 -18.92
CA SER A 84 -8.49 6.70 -19.88
C SER A 84 -7.48 7.74 -19.37
N LEU A 85 -6.36 7.26 -18.85
CA LEU A 85 -5.19 8.04 -18.45
C LEU A 85 -4.15 7.95 -19.57
N LYS A 86 -3.33 8.98 -19.71
CA LYS A 86 -2.18 9.00 -20.63
C LYS A 86 -0.96 9.45 -19.85
N ALA A 87 0.20 8.86 -20.13
CA ALA A 87 1.48 9.42 -19.72
C ALA A 87 2.02 10.34 -20.85
N PRO A 88 2.64 11.48 -20.54
CA PRO A 88 2.67 12.14 -19.23
C PRO A 88 1.29 12.74 -18.85
N ILE A 89 0.87 12.61 -17.58
CA ILE A 89 -0.31 13.32 -17.04
C ILE A 89 0.00 14.80 -16.83
N GLY A 90 -0.93 15.69 -17.17
CA GLY A 90 -0.68 17.14 -17.14
C GLY A 90 -0.76 17.80 -15.76
N SER A 91 -1.61 17.29 -14.86
CA SER A 91 -1.75 17.84 -13.50
C SER A 91 -2.33 16.82 -12.52
N TRP A 92 -1.89 16.88 -11.26
CA TRP A 92 -2.37 16.01 -10.20
C TRP A 92 -2.28 16.65 -8.81
N SER A 93 -3.03 16.12 -7.83
CA SER A 93 -2.91 16.48 -6.42
C SER A 93 -3.29 15.31 -5.50
N VAL A 94 -2.68 15.27 -4.31
CA VAL A 94 -2.93 14.24 -3.29
C VAL A 94 -3.59 14.87 -2.07
N GLY A 95 -4.88 14.56 -1.89
CA GLY A 95 -5.75 15.08 -0.85
C GLY A 95 -5.62 14.31 0.46
N LYS A 96 -6.73 13.79 0.97
CA LYS A 96 -6.83 13.16 2.29
C LYS A 96 -6.29 11.73 2.27
N VAL A 97 -5.63 11.33 3.36
CA VAL A 97 -5.21 9.95 3.61
C VAL A 97 -5.90 9.37 4.83
N THR A 98 -6.62 8.27 4.63
CA THR A 98 -7.40 7.56 5.65
C THR A 98 -6.82 6.16 5.83
N ALA A 99 -6.14 5.92 6.94
CA ALA A 99 -5.64 4.61 7.31
C ALA A 99 -6.82 3.69 7.69
N LEU A 100 -6.78 2.41 7.29
CA LEU A 100 -7.82 1.43 7.60
C LEU A 100 -7.29 0.44 8.65
N PRO A 101 -7.67 0.57 9.95
CA PRO A 101 -7.15 -0.28 11.02
C PRO A 101 -7.67 -1.73 10.96
N ASP A 102 -8.90 -1.94 10.50
CA ASP A 102 -9.58 -3.25 10.49
C ASP A 102 -9.41 -4.01 9.15
N ALA A 103 -8.45 -3.59 8.32
CA ALA A 103 -8.16 -4.27 7.06
C ALA A 103 -7.32 -5.54 7.29
N ALA A 104 -7.61 -6.61 6.53
CA ALA A 104 -6.89 -7.89 6.62
C ALA A 104 -5.39 -7.80 6.25
N ALA A 105 -4.97 -6.70 5.63
CA ALA A 105 -3.58 -6.33 5.38
C ALA A 105 -3.41 -4.81 5.55
N PRO A 106 -2.19 -4.30 5.84
CA PRO A 106 -1.98 -2.88 6.06
C PRO A 106 -2.42 -2.01 4.88
N THR A 107 -3.49 -1.24 5.09
CA THR A 107 -4.17 -0.50 4.02
C THR A 107 -4.43 0.95 4.41
N ALA A 108 -4.37 1.84 3.42
CA ALA A 108 -4.87 3.21 3.49
C ALA A 108 -5.64 3.58 2.21
N LEU A 109 -6.59 4.48 2.34
CA LEU A 109 -7.27 5.15 1.22
C LEU A 109 -6.64 6.53 1.02
N VAL A 110 -6.28 6.84 -0.22
CA VAL A 110 -5.72 8.13 -0.62
C VAL A 110 -6.66 8.75 -1.66
N GLU A 111 -7.26 9.88 -1.31
CA GLU A 111 -8.06 10.70 -2.23
C GLU A 111 -7.10 11.52 -3.12
N ILE A 112 -7.27 11.46 -4.43
CA ILE A 112 -6.44 12.20 -5.40
C ILE A 112 -7.30 12.89 -6.45
N THR A 113 -6.70 13.87 -7.15
CA THR A 113 -7.24 14.40 -8.41
C THR A 113 -6.19 14.25 -9.50
N VAL A 114 -6.59 13.80 -10.69
CA VAL A 114 -5.73 13.75 -11.89
C VAL A 114 -6.48 14.42 -13.04
N GLU A 115 -5.92 15.49 -13.60
CA GLU A 115 -6.53 16.25 -14.72
C GLU A 115 -7.98 16.69 -14.42
N GLY A 116 -8.24 17.12 -13.18
CA GLY A 116 -9.57 17.49 -12.70
C GLY A 116 -10.51 16.32 -12.36
N ARG A 117 -10.10 15.06 -12.57
CA ARG A 117 -10.87 13.86 -12.23
C ARG A 117 -10.52 13.37 -10.82
N PRO A 118 -11.47 13.34 -9.87
CA PRO A 118 -11.23 12.76 -8.55
C PRO A 118 -11.21 11.23 -8.63
N LEU A 119 -10.25 10.60 -7.94
CA LEU A 119 -10.09 9.13 -7.85
C LEU A 119 -9.74 8.73 -6.41
N THR A 120 -9.99 7.48 -6.04
CA THR A 120 -9.57 6.94 -4.73
C THR A 120 -8.58 5.79 -4.91
N VAL A 121 -7.38 5.92 -4.37
CA VAL A 121 -6.35 4.87 -4.40
C VAL A 121 -6.36 4.08 -3.10
N TRP A 122 -6.53 2.77 -3.20
CA TRP A 122 -6.30 1.82 -2.11
C TRP A 122 -4.82 1.45 -2.12
N VAL A 123 -4.07 1.95 -1.15
CA VAL A 123 -2.65 1.65 -0.96
C VAL A 123 -2.53 0.54 0.07
N ARG A 124 -2.03 -0.62 -0.34
CA ARG A 124 -1.80 -1.79 0.52
C ARG A 124 -0.32 -2.07 0.61
N LYS A 125 0.20 -2.43 1.78
CA LYS A 125 1.59 -2.86 1.92
C LYS A 125 1.85 -4.11 1.07
N ASP A 126 2.97 -4.12 0.33
CA ASP A 126 3.48 -5.24 -0.47
C ASP A 126 2.47 -5.82 -1.50
N GLN A 127 1.61 -4.96 -2.09
CA GLN A 127 0.57 -5.33 -3.08
C GLN A 127 0.30 -4.19 -4.09
N PRO A 128 -0.31 -4.47 -5.25
CA PRO A 128 -0.67 -3.46 -6.23
C PRO A 128 -1.63 -2.39 -5.66
N MET A 129 -1.38 -1.13 -6.00
CA MET A 129 -2.31 -0.05 -5.68
C MET A 129 -3.58 -0.16 -6.52
N GLN A 130 -4.74 -0.20 -5.88
CA GLN A 130 -6.03 -0.34 -6.59
C GLN A 130 -6.72 1.01 -6.71
N TRP A 131 -6.93 1.48 -7.94
CA TRP A 131 -7.52 2.78 -8.21
C TRP A 131 -9.01 2.62 -8.51
N ARG A 132 -9.85 3.21 -7.66
CA ARG A 132 -11.30 3.29 -7.86
C ARG A 132 -11.63 4.64 -8.49
#